data_AF-A0A354K5Y3-F1
#
_entry.id   AF-A0A354K5Y3-F1
#
_cell.length_a   1.000
_cell.length_b   1.000
_cell.length_c   1.000
_cell.angle_alpha   90.00
_cell.angle_beta   90.00
_cell.angle_gamma   90.00
#
_symmetry.space_group_name_H-M   'P 1'
#
loop_
_entity.id
_entity.type
_entity.pdbx_description
1 polymer ?
#
loop_
_entity_poly.entity_id
_entity_poly.type
_entity_poly.pdbx_seq_one_letter_code
_entity_poly.pdbx_strand_id
1 'polypeptide(L)'
;MTKEEILAKSRNENKGADLAEMDERRKGWQASFFAGLTAIMIIMTMQYATHHEKEAGALIPVIMAMNSGMWVRSALKKRKADYILLALMCAAATVIACVHYFKYLIG
;
A
#
# COMPACT_ATOMS: atom_id res chain seq x y z
N MET A 1 -19.44 -13.30 -39.15
CA MET A 1 -18.57 -12.48 -38.29
C MET A 1 -17.15 -12.71 -38.73
N THR A 2 -16.47 -11.68 -39.23
CA THR A 2 -15.08 -11.79 -39.68
C THR A 2 -14.13 -11.76 -38.48
N LYS A 3 -12.91 -12.28 -38.64
CA LYS A 3 -11.89 -12.33 -37.57
C LYS A 3 -11.58 -10.93 -37.01
N GLU A 4 -11.67 -9.90 -37.84
CA GLU A 4 -11.49 -8.50 -37.45
C GLU A 4 -12.65 -7.96 -36.61
N GLU A 5 -13.90 -8.33 -36.92
CA GLU A 5 -15.07 -7.98 -36.09
C GLU A 5 -14.98 -8.61 -34.69
N ILE A 6 -14.47 -9.84 -34.58
CA ILE A 6 -14.27 -10.53 -33.29
C ILE A 6 -13.19 -9.81 -32.47
N LEU A 7 -12.07 -9.44 -33.09
CA LEU A 7 -10.98 -8.72 -32.42
C LEU A 7 -11.39 -7.30 -32.02
N ALA A 8 -12.17 -6.60 -32.86
CA ALA A 8 -12.69 -5.27 -32.55
C ALA A 8 -13.68 -5.33 -31.38
N LYS A 9 -14.59 -6.32 -31.37
CA LYS A 9 -15.56 -6.53 -30.30
C LYS A 9 -14.87 -6.88 -28.97
N SER A 10 -13.90 -7.81 -28.99
CA SER A 10 -13.10 -8.16 -27.80
C SER A 10 -12.31 -6.97 -27.25
N ARG A 11 -11.69 -6.15 -28.12
CA ARG A 11 -11.01 -4.92 -27.69
C ARG A 11 -11.97 -3.90 -27.09
N ASN A 12 -13.18 -3.77 -27.62
CA ASN A 12 -14.17 -2.84 -27.08
C ASN A 12 -14.74 -3.28 -25.73
N GLU A 13 -14.94 -4.59 -25.54
CA GLU A 13 -15.37 -5.18 -24.28
C GLU A 13 -14.27 -5.10 -23.21
N ASN A 14 -13.00 -5.32 -23.58
CA ASN A 14 -11.88 -5.26 -22.63
C ASN A 14 -11.46 -3.84 -22.23
N LYS A 15 -11.72 -2.82 -23.05
CA LYS A 15 -11.42 -1.42 -22.70
C LYS A 15 -12.08 -0.97 -21.39
N GLY A 16 -13.31 -1.42 -21.15
CA GLY A 16 -14.03 -1.08 -19.91
C GLY A 16 -13.41 -1.74 -18.67
N ALA A 17 -12.95 -2.98 -18.82
CA ALA A 17 -12.27 -3.73 -17.75
C ALA A 17 -10.88 -3.13 -17.44
N ASP A 18 -10.11 -2.78 -18.47
CA ASP A 18 -8.80 -2.13 -18.31
C ASP A 18 -8.92 -0.79 -17.57
N LEU A 19 -9.89 0.04 -17.94
CA LEU A 19 -10.12 1.33 -17.27
C LEU A 19 -10.50 1.14 -15.79
N ALA A 20 -11.31 0.13 -15.48
CA ALA A 20 -11.69 -0.19 -14.10
C ALA A 20 -10.49 -0.69 -13.28
N GLU A 21 -9.62 -1.53 -13.85
CA GLU A 21 -8.41 -2.01 -13.18
C GLU A 21 -7.41 -0.86 -12.98
N MET A 22 -7.25 0.02 -13.96
CA MET A 22 -6.39 1.20 -13.84
C MET A 22 -6.85 2.15 -12.73
N ASP A 23 -8.15 2.41 -12.63
CA ASP A 23 -8.70 3.25 -11.56
C ASP A 23 -8.55 2.59 -10.18
N GLU A 24 -8.71 1.26 -10.10
CA GLU A 24 -8.44 0.51 -8.88
C GLU A 24 -6.97 0.64 -8.44
N ARG A 25 -6.02 0.45 -9.37
CA ARG A 25 -4.59 0.63 -9.10
C ARG A 25 -4.28 2.05 -8.65
N ARG A 26 -4.80 3.08 -9.33
CA ARG A 26 -4.61 4.48 -8.97
C ARG A 26 -5.08 4.77 -7.54
N LYS A 27 -6.26 4.27 -7.20
CA LYS A 27 -6.84 4.42 -5.87
C LYS A 27 -6.07 3.62 -4.81
N GLY A 28 -5.52 2.46 -5.16
CA GLY A 28 -4.57 1.69 -4.33
C GLY A 28 -3.30 2.48 -4.03
N TRP A 29 -2.72 3.10 -5.05
CA TRP A 29 -1.56 3.99 -4.92
C TRP A 29 -1.84 5.20 -4.02
N GLN A 30 -3.03 5.80 -4.11
CA GLN A 30 -3.41 6.89 -3.20
C GLN A 30 -3.45 6.42 -1.74
N ALA A 31 -4.04 5.25 -1.47
CA ALA A 31 -4.06 4.70 -0.11
C ALA A 31 -2.65 4.37 0.41
N SER A 32 -1.80 3.82 -0.47
CA SER A 32 -0.38 3.58 -0.18
C SER A 32 0.35 4.88 0.17
N PHE A 33 0.17 5.93 -0.64
CA PHE A 33 0.77 7.24 -0.42
C PHE A 33 0.35 7.85 0.92
N PHE A 34 -0.95 7.86 1.23
CA PHE A 34 -1.43 8.40 2.50
C PHE A 34 -0.93 7.60 3.70
N ALA A 35 -0.89 6.26 3.61
CA ALA A 35 -0.35 5.43 4.68
C ALA A 35 1.14 5.71 4.93
N GLY A 36 1.94 5.84 3.86
CA GLY A 36 3.35 6.23 3.96
C GLY A 36 3.54 7.63 4.54
N LEU A 37 2.73 8.60 4.10
CA LEU A 37 2.78 9.97 4.59
C LEU A 37 2.42 10.05 6.08
N THR A 38 1.45 9.26 6.55
CA THR A 38 1.13 9.19 7.98
C THR A 38 2.29 8.57 8.76
N ALA A 39 2.87 7.47 8.26
CA ALA A 39 3.99 6.80 8.92
C ALA A 39 5.22 7.69 9.04
N ILE A 40 5.60 8.39 7.96
CA ILE A 40 6.77 9.29 7.97
C ILE A 40 6.57 10.45 8.95
N MET A 41 5.37 11.03 9.03
CA MET A 41 5.07 12.10 9.99
C MET A 41 5.24 11.61 11.42
N ILE A 42 4.69 10.46 11.77
CA ILE A 42 4.82 9.86 13.11
C ILE A 42 6.30 9.62 13.45
N ILE A 43 7.04 9.01 12.53
CA ILE A 43 8.45 8.67 12.76
C ILE A 43 9.31 9.93 12.91
N MET A 44 9.10 10.94 12.07
CA MET A 44 9.85 12.20 12.18
C MET A 44 9.55 12.92 13.51
N THR A 45 8.29 12.91 13.97
CA THR A 45 7.94 13.45 15.29
C THR A 45 8.65 12.68 16.41
N MET A 46 8.71 11.36 16.34
CA MET A 46 9.40 10.52 17.34
C MET A 46 10.91 10.72 17.33
N GLN A 47 11.54 10.79 16.15
CA GLN A 47 12.97 11.11 16.03
C GLN A 47 13.30 12.48 16.63
N TYR A 48 12.46 13.49 16.36
CA TYR A 48 12.62 14.82 16.93
C TYR A 48 12.51 14.79 18.48
N ALA A 49 11.55 14.05 19.02
CA ALA A 49 11.33 13.94 20.47
C ALA A 49 12.44 13.16 21.20
N THR A 50 13.09 12.21 20.52
CA THR A 50 14.13 11.34 21.10
C THR A 50 15.55 11.81 20.78
N HIS A 51 15.71 12.96 20.12
CA HIS A 51 16.99 13.52 19.69
C HIS A 51 17.85 12.59 18.81
N HIS A 52 17.25 11.57 18.20
CA HIS A 52 17.92 10.80 17.16
C HIS A 52 17.99 11.63 15.88
N GLU A 53 19.18 11.68 15.27
CA GLU A 53 19.33 12.26 13.94
C GLU A 53 18.52 11.46 12.90
N LYS A 54 18.30 12.04 11.71
CA LYS A 54 17.47 11.43 10.65
C LYS A 54 18.11 10.15 10.12
N GLU A 55 17.86 9.05 10.81
CA GLU A 55 18.44 7.76 10.50
C GLU A 55 17.72 7.07 9.36
N ALA A 56 18.49 6.41 8.48
CA ALA A 56 17.98 5.64 7.35
C ALA A 56 17.05 4.48 7.77
N GLY A 57 17.19 3.99 9.01
CA GLY A 57 16.33 2.93 9.58
C GLY A 57 14.84 3.30 9.59
N ALA A 58 14.50 4.60 9.61
CA ALA A 58 13.13 5.10 9.52
C ALA A 58 12.42 4.76 8.20
N LEU A 59 13.17 4.49 7.12
CA LEU A 59 12.58 4.22 5.81
C LEU A 59 11.87 2.86 5.74
N ILE A 60 12.34 1.88 6.50
CA ILE A 60 11.78 0.52 6.51
C ILE A 60 10.29 0.53 6.94
N PRO A 61 9.91 1.06 8.12
CA PRO A 61 8.50 1.12 8.53
C PRO A 61 7.64 1.98 7.60
N VAL A 62 8.21 3.04 6.98
CA VAL A 62 7.48 3.87 5.99
C VAL A 62 7.12 3.06 4.75
N ILE A 63 8.09 2.33 4.15
CA ILE A 63 7.85 1.50 2.97
C ILE A 63 6.85 0.38 3.29
N MET A 64 6.95 -0.22 4.48
CA MET A 64 5.98 -1.23 4.92
C MET A 64 4.57 -0.66 5.07
N ALA A 65 4.43 0.54 5.65
CA ALA A 65 3.14 1.23 5.75
C ALA A 65 2.54 1.54 4.37
N MET A 66 3.36 1.98 3.41
CA MET A 66 2.94 2.18 2.03
C MET A 66 2.41 0.88 1.40
N ASN A 67 3.13 -0.23 1.56
CA ASN A 67 2.72 -1.52 1.02
C ASN A 67 1.42 -2.00 1.69
N SER A 68 1.34 -1.89 3.02
CA SER A 68 0.14 -2.22 3.80
C SER A 68 -1.10 -1.43 3.36
N GLY A 69 -0.96 -0.11 3.14
CA GLY A 69 -2.06 0.74 2.70
C GLY A 69 -2.68 0.31 1.36
N MET A 70 -1.85 -0.19 0.43
CA MET A 70 -2.32 -0.75 -0.84
C MET A 70 -3.15 -2.01 -0.62
N TRP A 71 -2.63 -2.98 0.14
CA TRP A 71 -3.30 -4.27 0.37
C TRP A 71 -4.57 -4.13 1.19
N VAL A 72 -4.57 -3.28 2.22
CA VAL A 72 -5.77 -2.99 3.01
C VAL A 72 -6.89 -2.44 2.12
N ARG A 73 -6.57 -1.52 1.20
CA ARG A 73 -7.57 -1.02 0.26
C ARG A 73 -8.09 -2.14 -0.67
N SER A 74 -7.19 -2.93 -1.24
CA SER A 74 -7.57 -4.06 -2.10
C SER A 74 -8.44 -5.07 -1.35
N ALA A 75 -8.16 -5.34 -0.08
CA ALA A 75 -8.97 -6.20 0.78
C ALA A 75 -10.37 -5.62 1.00
N LEU A 76 -10.49 -4.32 1.33
CA LEU A 76 -11.77 -3.66 1.56
C LEU A 76 -12.66 -3.62 0.31
N LYS A 77 -12.04 -3.48 -0.88
CA LYS A 77 -12.76 -3.41 -2.15
C LYS A 77 -13.10 -4.78 -2.72
N LYS A 78 -12.14 -5.70 -2.79
CA LYS A 78 -12.35 -7.02 -3.41
C LYS A 78 -13.04 -8.01 -2.48
N ARG A 79 -12.91 -7.82 -1.15
CA ARG A 79 -13.51 -8.68 -0.10
C ARG A 79 -13.25 -10.18 -0.29
N LYS A 80 -12.18 -10.55 -0.98
CA LYS A 80 -11.76 -11.96 -1.12
C LYS A 80 -10.78 -12.31 0.00
N ALA A 81 -10.86 -13.54 0.48
CA ALA A 81 -10.04 -14.05 1.57
C ALA A 81 -8.55 -13.81 1.33
N ASP A 82 -8.06 -14.06 0.11
CA ASP A 82 -6.63 -13.89 -0.23
C ASP A 82 -6.12 -12.47 -0.01
N TYR A 83 -6.90 -11.46 -0.44
CA TYR A 83 -6.53 -10.05 -0.25
C TYR A 83 -6.60 -9.65 1.23
N ILE A 84 -7.57 -10.18 1.98
CA ILE A 84 -7.70 -9.92 3.41
C ILE A 84 -6.52 -10.52 4.17
N LEU A 85 -6.14 -11.76 3.87
CA LEU A 85 -4.97 -12.43 4.45
C LEU A 85 -3.69 -11.64 4.17
N LEU A 86 -3.45 -11.24 2.92
CA LEU A 86 -2.29 -10.42 2.55
C LEU A 86 -2.28 -9.07 3.27
N ALA A 87 -3.43 -8.40 3.36
CA ALA A 87 -3.55 -7.14 4.10
C ALA A 87 -3.21 -7.31 5.58
N LEU A 88 -3.70 -8.37 6.23
CA LEU A 88 -3.39 -8.67 7.62
C LEU A 88 -1.91 -8.97 7.83
N MET A 89 -1.30 -9.76 6.94
CA MET A 89 0.14 -10.05 7.00
C MET A 89 0.98 -8.78 6.84
N CYS A 90 0.68 -7.94 5.86
CA CYS A 90 1.40 -6.68 5.65
C CYS A 90 1.20 -5.68 6.80
N ALA A 91 -0.01 -5.60 7.35
CA ALA A 91 -0.29 -4.77 8.51
C ALA A 91 0.49 -5.24 9.73
N ALA A 92 0.49 -6.56 10.02
CA ALA A 92 1.26 -7.13 11.12
C ALA A 92 2.76 -6.87 10.96
N ALA A 93 3.32 -7.09 9.77
CA ALA A 93 4.73 -6.79 9.48
C ALA A 93 5.07 -5.31 9.68
N THR A 94 4.17 -4.41 9.25
CA THR A 94 4.33 -2.96 9.47
C THR A 94 4.36 -2.63 10.96
N VAL A 95 3.44 -3.20 11.75
CA VAL A 95 3.39 -2.98 13.21
C VAL A 95 4.68 -3.48 13.87
N ILE A 96 5.15 -4.67 13.50
CA ILE A 96 6.40 -5.24 14.05
C ILE A 96 7.59 -4.33 13.71
N ALA A 97 7.69 -3.85 12.46
CA ALA A 97 8.75 -2.94 12.04
C ALA A 97 8.69 -1.61 12.81
N CYS A 98 7.50 -1.02 12.99
CA CYS A 98 7.32 0.19 13.78
C CYS A 98 7.72 -0.02 15.25
N VAL A 99 7.29 -1.13 15.86
CA VAL A 99 7.64 -1.45 17.26
C VAL A 99 9.15 -1.64 17.43
N HIS A 100 9.79 -2.35 16.50
CA HIS A 100 11.24 -2.54 16.52
C HIS A 100 11.97 -1.19 16.40
N TYR A 101 11.52 -0.35 15.47
CA TYR A 101 12.11 0.97 15.28
C TYR A 101 11.90 1.90 16.47
N PHE A 102 10.71 1.87 17.09
CA PHE A 102 10.44 2.67 18.29
C PHE A 102 11.23 2.20 19.50
N LYS A 103 11.42 0.89 19.68
CA LYS A 103 12.33 0.38 20.71
C LYS A 103 13.75 0.92 20.52
N TYR A 104 14.25 0.87 19.29
CA TYR A 104 15.55 1.43 18.95
C TYR A 104 15.67 2.92 19.31
N LEU A 105 14.63 3.72 19.05
CA LEU A 105 14.63 5.16 19.38
C LEU A 105 14.57 5.48 20.88
N ILE A 106 14.06 4.56 21.70
CA ILE A 106 13.85 4.79 23.14
C ILE A 106 15.00 4.21 23.98
N GLY A 107 15.74 3.24 23.45
CA GLY A 107 16.76 2.46 24.16
C GLY A 107 16.23 1.12 24.64
#